data_AF-A0A970ILZ2-F1
#
_entry.id   AF-A0A970ILZ2-F1
#
_cell.length_a   1.000
_cell.length_b   1.000
_cell.length_c   1.000
_cell.angle_alpha   90.00
_cell.angle_beta   90.00
_cell.angle_gamma   90.00
#
_symmetry.space_group_name_H-M   'P 1'
#
loop_
_entity.id
_entity.type
_entity.pdbx_description
1 polymer ?
#
loop_
_entity_poly.entity_id
_entity_poly.type
_entity_poly.pdbx_seq_one_letter_code
_entity_poly.pdbx_strand_id
1 'polypeptide(L)' 'MDLVGGETITITISGVERKWRLSKIDGRLVKYFDENDNYTQMPYERFIKLIESEDVTIEPKSI' A
#
# COMPACT_ATOMS: atom_id res chain seq x y z
N MET A 1 -1.81 -5.80 -11.66
CA MET A 1 -1.36 -4.46 -11.24
C MET A 1 0.06 -4.62 -10.76
N ASP A 2 1.04 -4.05 -11.45
CA ASP A 2 2.46 -4.27 -11.14
C ASP A 2 2.96 -3.17 -10.21
N LEU A 3 2.88 -3.40 -8.90
CA LEU A 3 3.42 -2.50 -7.89
C LEU A 3 4.87 -2.88 -7.60
N VAL A 4 5.79 -1.96 -7.84
CA VAL A 4 7.24 -2.21 -7.79
C VAL A 4 7.94 -1.55 -6.59
N GLY A 5 7.21 -0.72 -5.84
CA GLY A 5 7.72 0.04 -4.70
C GLY A 5 8.13 1.45 -5.12
N GLY A 6 7.93 2.41 -4.22
CA GLY A 6 8.13 3.84 -4.45
C GLY A 6 6.84 4.60 -4.76
N GLU A 7 5.73 3.89 -5.01
CA GLU A 7 4.41 4.51 -5.18
C GLU A 7 3.77 4.89 -3.83
N THR A 8 2.83 5.83 -3.88
CA THR A 8 1.95 6.10 -2.76
C THR A 8 0.55 5.63 -3.12
N ILE A 9 -0.06 4.85 -2.24
CA ILE A 9 -1.42 4.37 -2.41
C ILE A 9 -2.34 5.05 -1.42
N THR A 10 -3.56 5.29 -1.86
CA THR A 10 -4.67 5.69 -1.02
C THR A 10 -5.62 4.52 -0.96
N ILE A 11 -5.86 4.01 0.24
CA ILE A 11 -6.74 2.86 0.47
C ILE A 11 -7.84 3.27 1.43
N THR A 12 -9.05 2.76 1.24
CA THR A 12 -10.10 2.88 2.25
C THR A 12 -10.11 1.60 3.09
N ILE A 13 -9.94 1.69 4.40
CA ILE A 13 -10.09 0.55 5.31
C ILE A 13 -11.19 0.88 6.29
N SER A 14 -12.26 0.07 6.30
CA SER A 14 -13.42 0.27 7.18
C SER A 14 -14.04 1.68 7.04
N GLY A 15 -14.07 2.22 5.82
CA GLY A 15 -14.59 3.56 5.53
C GLY A 15 -13.64 4.72 5.89
N VAL A 16 -12.40 4.43 6.30
CA VAL A 16 -11.39 5.45 6.59
C VAL A 16 -10.31 5.42 5.52
N GLU A 17 -10.11 6.55 4.86
CA GLU A 17 -9.04 6.73 3.90
C GLU A 17 -7.67 6.75 4.60
N ARG A 18 -6.72 5.98 4.09
CA ARG A 18 -5.34 5.86 4.57
C ARG A 18 -4.38 6.05 3.41
N LYS A 19 -3.30 6.78 3.64
CA LYS A 19 -2.27 7.04 2.64
C LYS A 19 -0.99 6.30 3.01
N TRP A 20 -0.57 5.36 2.19
CA TRP A 20 0.62 4.54 2.43
C TRP A 20 1.66 4.75 1.35
N ARG A 21 2.89 5.07 1.75
CA ARG A 21 4.04 5.14 0.83
C ARG A 21 4.75 3.80 0.80
N LEU A 22 4.59 3.07 -0.30
CA LEU A 22 5.19 1.77 -0.51
C LEU A 22 6.71 1.92 -0.65
N SER A 23 7.45 1.28 0.25
CA SER A 23 8.92 1.32 0.27
C SER A 23 9.51 0.13 -0.47
N LYS A 24 8.91 -1.05 -0.31
CA LYS A 24 9.32 -2.27 -1.00
C LYS A 24 8.14 -3.23 -1.09
N ILE A 25 8.01 -3.86 -2.25
CA ILE A 25 7.13 -5.00 -2.44
C ILE A 25 8.00 -6.16 -2.91
N ASP A 26 7.97 -7.26 -2.15
CA ASP A 26 8.44 -8.55 -2.61
C ASP A 26 7.31 -9.57 -2.46
N GLY A 27 7.37 -10.69 -3.19
CA GLY A 27 6.29 -11.69 -3.19
C GLY A 27 5.99 -12.37 -1.85
N ARG A 28 6.59 -11.91 -0.75
CA ARG A 28 6.32 -12.36 0.63
C ARG A 28 5.85 -11.20 1.52
N LEU A 29 6.37 -10.00 1.32
CA LEU A 29 6.24 -8.87 2.24
C LEU A 29 5.98 -7.57 1.46
N VAL A 30 5.13 -6.72 2.04
CA VAL A 30 4.98 -5.32 1.64
C VAL A 30 5.45 -4.45 2.79
N LYS A 31 6.39 -3.55 2.51
CA LYS A 31 6.94 -2.56 3.45
C LYS A 31 6.47 -1.19 3.03
N TYR A 32 5.98 -0.41 3.98
CA TYR A 32 5.40 0.90 3.69
C TYR A 32 5.54 1.84 4.88
N PHE A 33 5.41 3.13 4.60
CA PHE A 33 5.22 4.17 5.60
C PHE A 33 3.73 4.52 5.65
N ASP A 34 3.15 4.59 6.84
CA ASP A 34 1.77 5.06 7.02
C ASP A 34 1.65 6.59 6.95
N GLU A 35 0.45 7.11 7.15
CA GLU A 35 0.17 8.55 7.10
C GLU A 35 0.88 9.39 8.18
N ASN A 36 1.44 8.74 9.21
CA ASN A 36 2.20 9.37 10.28
C ASN A 36 3.72 9.14 10.12
N ASP A 37 4.16 8.71 8.94
CA ASP A 37 5.55 8.33 8.63
C ASP A 37 6.08 7.15 9.49
N ASN A 38 5.20 6.36 10.11
CA ASN A 38 5.65 5.15 10.77
C ASN A 38 5.98 4.08 9.75
N TYR A 39 7.18 3.51 9.87
CA TYR A 39 7.60 2.40 9.04
C TYR A 39 7.02 1.08 9.56
N THR A 40 6.30 0.38 8.68
CA THR A 40 5.65 -0.89 9.00
C THR A 40 5.73 -1.88 7.83
N GLN A 41 5.29 -3.11 8.07
CA GLN A 41 5.26 -4.17 7.06
C GLN A 41 4.11 -5.13 7.27
N MET A 42 3.64 -5.76 6.19
CA MET A 42 2.65 -6.81 6.22
C MET A 42 2.93 -7.91 5.19
N PRO A 43 2.34 -9.12 5.35
CA PRO A 43 2.45 -10.17 4.34
C PRO A 43 1.86 -9.73 2.98
N TYR A 44 2.52 -10.11 1.89
CA TYR A 44 2.08 -9.79 0.53
C TYR A 44 0.66 -10.29 0.25
N GLU A 45 0.34 -11.52 0.64
CA GLU A 45 -1.01 -12.08 0.46
C GLU A 45 -2.09 -11.26 1.17
N ARG A 46 -1.79 -10.72 2.36
CA ARG A 46 -2.72 -9.86 3.10
C ARG A 46 -2.91 -8.52 2.39
N PHE A 47 -1.82 -7.95 1.87
CA PHE A 47 -1.86 -6.72 1.10
C PHE A 47 -2.70 -6.88 -0.17
N ILE A 48 -2.49 -7.95 -0.94
CA ILE A 48 -3.27 -8.25 -2.15
C ILE A 48 -4.76 -8.39 -1.82
N LYS A 49 -5.10 -9.16 -0.78
CA LYS A 49 -6.51 -9.28 -0.36
C LYS A 49 -7.12 -7.94 -0.01
N LEU A 50 -6.37 -7.06 0.64
CA LEU A 50 -6.83 -5.74 1.05
C LEU A 50 -7.09 -4.84 -0.15
N ILE A 51 -6.18 -4.81 -1.13
CA ILE A 51 -6.37 -4.00 -2.35
C ILE A 51 -7.42 -4.58 -3.31
N GLU A 52 -7.71 -5.88 -3.22
CA GLU A 52 -8.79 -6.54 -3.97
C GLU A 52 -10.16 -6.37 -3.31
N SER A 53 -10.22 -6.26 -1.97
CA SER A 53 -11.47 -6.18 -1.23
C SER A 53 -11.98 -4.75 -1.00
N GLU A 54 -11.10 -3.77 -1.06
CA GLU A 54 -11.39 -2.37 -0.72
C GLU A 54 -11.26 -1.45 -1.96
N ASP A 55 -11.93 -0.30 -1.91
CA ASP A 55 -11.71 0.78 -2.87
C ASP A 55 -10.29 1.36 -2.69
N VAL A 56 -9.36 0.91 -3.54
CA VAL A 56 -7.96 1.35 -3.55
C VAL A 56 -7.67 2.19 -4.78
N THR A 57 -7.23 3.42 -4.55
CA THR A 57 -6.70 4.31 -5.59
C THR A 57 -5.19 4.37 -5.47
N ILE A 58 -4.49 4.04 -6.55
CA ILE A 58 -3.02 4.05 -6.59
C ILE A 58 -2.57 5.32 -7.31
N GLU A 59 -1.85 6.18 -6.61
CA GLU A 59 -1.21 7.36 -7.19
C GLU A 59 0.19 6.94 -7.67
N PRO A 60 0.43 6.83 -8.99
CA PRO A 60 1.77 6.58 -9.47
C PRO A 60 2.69 7.73 -9.04
N LYS A 61 3.94 7.40 -8.76
CA LYS A 61 4.95 8.40 -8.42
C LYS A 61 5.04 9.41 -9.58
N SER A 62 4.55 10.63 -9.37
CA SER A 62 4.80 11.74 -10.30
C SER A 62 6.31 11.97 -10.34
N ILE A 63 6.90 11.71 -11.49
CA ILE A 63 8.32 11.92 -11.80
C ILE A 63 8.55 13.40 -12.07
#